data_AF-A0A832L8K2-F1
#
_entry.id   AF-A0A832L8K2-F1
#
_cell.length_a   1.000
_cell.length_b   1.000
_cell.length_c   1.000
_cell.angle_alpha   90.00
_cell.angle_beta   90.00
_cell.angle_gamma   90.00
#
_symmetry.space_group_name_H-M   'P 1'
#
loop_
_entity.id
_entity.type
_entity.pdbx_description
1 polymer ?
#
loop_
_entity_poly.entity_id
_entity_poly.type
_entity_poly.pdbx_seq_one_letter_code
_entity_poly.pdbx_strand_id
1 'polypeptide(L)'
;MATISKESILDKTHYGTNIYSHILRLYYPDEVVMTIKGRDCSFVRNLFNSNKPTLHVWIEKDDVLHTVFDKEHARHEDSENAILSGDAFEFAELHYKQSGDELLAILNKEMFLHIGEKRNFYANAQKSVYKSGI
;
A
#
# COMPACT_ATOMS: atom_id res chain seq x y z
N MET A 1 -13.70 0.13 16.20
CA MET A 1 -13.45 0.53 14.80
C MET A 1 -11.95 0.57 14.62
N ALA A 2 -11.42 0.09 13.50
CA ALA A 2 -9.99 0.26 13.23
C ALA A 2 -9.70 1.75 13.01
N THR A 3 -8.70 2.28 13.71
CA THR A 3 -8.21 3.65 13.51
C THR A 3 -7.29 3.68 12.30
N ILE A 4 -7.31 4.76 11.51
CA ILE A 4 -6.35 4.94 10.42
C ILE A 4 -4.95 5.10 11.06
N SER A 5 -4.05 4.15 10.82
CA SER A 5 -2.66 4.15 11.30
C SER A 5 -1.76 3.51 10.24
N LYS A 6 -0.43 3.69 10.37
CA LYS A 6 0.55 3.03 9.48
C LYS A 6 0.35 1.52 9.49
N GLU A 7 0.20 0.92 10.66
CA GLU A 7 -0.02 -0.53 10.84
C GLU A 7 -1.28 -1.00 10.14
N SER A 8 -2.40 -0.29 10.33
CA SER A 8 -3.68 -0.66 9.72
C SER A 8 -3.64 -0.56 8.19
N ILE A 9 -2.83 0.35 7.64
CA ILE A 9 -2.58 0.45 6.20
C ILE A 9 -1.69 -0.69 5.72
N LEU A 10 -0.59 -0.99 6.40
CA LEU A 10 0.30 -2.12 6.04
C LEU A 10 -0.47 -3.45 5.98
N ASP A 11 -1.34 -3.70 6.95
CA ASP A 11 -2.22 -4.88 7.00
C ASP A 11 -3.13 -5.01 5.76
N LYS A 12 -3.56 -3.87 5.18
CA LYS A 12 -4.42 -3.84 3.99
C LYS A 12 -3.67 -3.77 2.68
N THR A 13 -2.37 -3.49 2.72
CA THR A 13 -1.56 -3.18 1.54
C THR A 13 -0.46 -4.20 1.28
N HIS A 14 -0.58 -5.40 1.86
CA HIS A 14 0.43 -6.44 1.75
C HIS A 14 1.81 -5.90 2.15
N TYR A 15 1.89 -5.44 3.40
CA TYR A 15 3.09 -4.86 4.01
C TYR A 15 3.60 -3.59 3.31
N GLY A 16 2.75 -2.90 2.54
CA GLY A 16 3.09 -1.67 1.82
C GLY A 16 3.45 -1.87 0.34
N THR A 17 3.61 -3.11 -0.13
CA THR A 17 3.86 -3.38 -1.58
C THR A 17 2.74 -2.84 -2.48
N ASN A 18 1.48 -2.89 -2.01
CA ASN A 18 0.37 -2.34 -2.78
C ASN A 18 0.43 -0.80 -2.88
N ILE A 19 1.11 -0.10 -1.97
CA ILE A 19 1.29 1.37 -2.06
C ILE A 19 2.19 1.69 -3.26
N TYR A 20 3.34 1.02 -3.38
CA TYR A 20 4.23 1.17 -4.53
C TYR A 20 3.51 0.88 -5.86
N SER A 21 2.86 -0.28 -5.95
CA SER A 21 2.17 -0.65 -7.20
C SER A 21 0.99 0.26 -7.53
N HIS A 22 0.26 0.76 -6.52
CA HIS A 22 -0.82 1.73 -6.72
C HIS A 22 -0.27 3.02 -7.35
N ILE A 23 0.77 3.61 -6.74
CA ILE A 23 1.38 4.84 -7.23
C ILE A 23 1.94 4.63 -8.64
N LEU A 24 2.67 3.55 -8.88
CA LEU A 24 3.23 3.26 -10.22
C LEU A 24 2.13 3.12 -11.28
N ARG A 25 0.98 2.52 -10.96
CA ARG A 25 -0.15 2.39 -11.89
C ARG A 25 -0.78 3.73 -12.27
N LEU A 26 -0.63 4.78 -11.45
CA LEU A 26 -1.08 6.13 -11.83
C LEU A 26 -0.30 6.69 -13.02
N TYR A 27 0.95 6.25 -13.20
CA TYR A 27 1.84 6.70 -14.28
C TYR A 27 1.95 5.69 -15.42
N TYR A 28 1.75 4.40 -15.15
CA TYR A 28 1.80 3.31 -16.13
C TYR A 28 0.53 2.45 -16.06
N PRO A 29 -0.64 2.98 -16.44
CA PRO A 29 -1.94 2.33 -16.19
C PRO A 29 -2.13 0.99 -16.91
N ASP A 30 -1.45 0.79 -18.04
CA ASP A 30 -1.61 -0.41 -18.90
C ASP A 30 -0.42 -1.37 -18.82
N GLU A 31 0.51 -1.16 -17.88
CA GLU A 31 1.71 -1.99 -17.70
C GLU A 31 1.66 -2.83 -16.42
N VAL A 32 2.37 -3.96 -16.45
CA VAL A 32 2.69 -4.69 -15.23
C VAL A 32 3.82 -3.94 -14.52
N VAL A 33 3.44 -3.09 -13.56
CA VAL A 33 4.39 -2.21 -12.87
C VAL A 33 5.30 -2.90 -11.85
N MET A 34 4.88 -4.05 -11.32
CA MET A 34 5.58 -4.77 -10.27
C MET A 34 5.16 -6.23 -10.23
N THR A 35 6.10 -7.13 -9.93
CA THR A 35 5.85 -8.57 -9.74
C THR A 35 6.46 -9.01 -8.43
N ILE A 36 5.69 -9.70 -7.57
CA ILE A 36 6.18 -10.19 -6.28
C ILE A 36 6.63 -11.65 -6.43
N LYS A 37 7.87 -11.94 -6.03
CA LYS A 37 8.45 -13.29 -5.96
C LYS A 37 8.95 -13.54 -4.54
N GLY A 38 8.09 -14.14 -3.71
CA GLY A 38 8.38 -14.32 -2.29
C GLY A 38 8.41 -12.95 -1.60
N ARG A 39 9.59 -12.53 -1.12
CA ARG A 39 9.82 -11.23 -0.49
C ARG A 39 10.51 -10.22 -1.41
N ASP A 40 10.84 -10.60 -2.64
CA ASP A 40 11.46 -9.68 -3.59
C ASP A 40 10.44 -9.20 -4.63
N CYS A 41 10.42 -7.90 -4.91
CA CYS A 41 9.62 -7.31 -5.98
C CYS A 41 10.47 -6.91 -7.20
N SER A 42 11.78 -7.18 -7.15
CA SER A 42 12.76 -6.87 -8.19
C SER A 42 12.81 -5.38 -8.57
N PHE A 43 13.57 -5.04 -9.61
CA PHE A 43 13.70 -3.67 -10.08
C PHE A 43 12.44 -3.24 -10.85
N VAL A 44 11.85 -2.13 -10.41
CA VAL A 44 10.70 -1.47 -11.03
C VAL A 44 11.09 -0.07 -11.53
N ARG A 45 10.21 0.53 -12.34
CA ARG A 45 10.46 1.87 -12.89
C ARG A 45 10.46 2.92 -11.78
N ASN A 46 11.46 3.79 -11.80
CA ASN A 46 11.59 4.91 -10.89
C ASN A 46 10.99 6.19 -11.50
N LEU A 47 9.86 6.63 -10.96
CA LEU A 47 9.16 7.86 -11.36
C LEU A 47 10.02 9.12 -11.19
N PHE A 48 11.01 9.06 -10.31
CA PHE A 48 11.88 10.18 -9.95
C PHE A 48 13.24 10.11 -10.69
N ASN A 49 13.47 9.08 -11.50
CA ASN A 49 14.69 8.90 -12.28
C ASN A 49 14.39 8.58 -13.75
N SER A 50 13.70 9.50 -14.43
CA SER A 50 13.38 9.39 -15.86
C SER A 50 12.72 8.06 -16.25
N ASN A 51 11.96 7.45 -15.33
CA ASN A 51 11.25 6.17 -15.53
C ASN A 51 12.16 4.95 -15.81
N LYS A 52 13.45 5.04 -15.47
CA LYS A 52 14.38 3.90 -15.59
C LYS A 52 14.06 2.80 -14.57
N PRO A 53 14.35 1.52 -14.86
CA PRO A 53 14.13 0.41 -13.93
C PRO A 53 15.22 0.33 -12.84
N THR A 54 15.32 1.36 -12.01
CA THR A 54 16.41 1.50 -11.01
C THR A 54 15.94 1.35 -9.57
N LEU A 55 14.63 1.36 -9.33
CA LEU A 55 14.01 1.24 -8.01
C LEU A 55 13.86 -0.24 -7.65
N HIS A 56 14.66 -0.75 -6.72
CA HIS A 56 14.48 -2.10 -6.19
C HIS A 56 13.52 -2.06 -5.01
N VAL A 57 12.51 -2.92 -5.01
CA VAL A 57 11.53 -3.02 -3.92
C VAL A 57 11.56 -4.44 -3.34
N TRP A 58 11.55 -4.56 -2.01
CA TRP A 58 11.50 -5.85 -1.32
C TRP A 58 10.70 -5.72 -0.02
N ILE A 59 10.33 -6.86 0.56
CA ILE A 59 9.69 -6.98 1.86
C ILE A 59 10.77 -7.38 2.86
N GLU A 60 11.05 -6.49 3.80
CA GLU A 60 11.95 -6.74 4.91
C GLU A 60 11.15 -7.25 6.11
N LYS A 61 11.75 -8.16 6.88
CA LYS A 61 11.18 -8.71 8.11
C LYS A 61 12.04 -8.24 9.27
N ASP A 62 11.42 -7.69 10.32
CA ASP A 62 12.12 -7.06 11.46
C ASP A 62 13.02 -8.00 12.28
N ASP A 63 12.86 -9.33 12.13
CA ASP A 63 13.64 -10.39 12.80
C ASP A 63 13.88 -10.20 14.32
N VAL A 64 12.91 -9.59 15.02
CA VAL A 64 13.02 -9.27 16.47
C VAL A 64 12.59 -10.45 17.35
N LEU A 65 11.51 -11.12 16.98
CA LEU A 65 10.91 -12.23 17.73
C LEU A 65 11.34 -13.59 17.17
N HIS A 66 11.96 -13.63 15.98
CA HIS A 66 12.27 -14.84 15.23
C HIS A 66 11.04 -15.76 15.07
N THR A 67 9.86 -15.17 14.88
CA THR A 67 8.59 -15.91 14.76
C THR A 67 7.78 -15.45 13.54
N VAL A 68 6.61 -16.05 13.32
CA VAL A 68 5.66 -15.58 12.32
C VAL A 68 4.98 -14.25 12.68
N PHE A 69 5.19 -13.75 13.90
CA PHE A 69 4.62 -12.48 14.38
C PHE A 69 5.54 -11.28 14.19
N ASP A 70 6.75 -11.50 13.68
CA ASP A 70 7.61 -10.38 13.28
C ASP A 70 6.90 -9.56 12.21
N LYS A 71 7.06 -8.24 12.32
CA LYS A 71 6.50 -7.33 11.35
C LYS A 71 7.26 -7.44 10.04
N GLU A 72 6.51 -7.24 8.97
CA GLU A 72 7.04 -7.16 7.62
C GLU A 72 6.65 -5.79 7.04
N HIS A 73 7.58 -5.17 6.33
CA HIS A 73 7.38 -3.89 5.67
C HIS A 73 8.13 -3.82 4.35
N ALA A 74 7.51 -3.21 3.37
CA ALA A 74 8.09 -3.01 2.05
C ALA A 74 9.04 -1.82 2.06
N ARG A 75 10.26 -2.06 1.58
CA ARG A 75 11.32 -1.07 1.43
C ARG A 75 11.72 -0.92 -0.02
N HIS A 76 12.39 0.19 -0.30
CA HIS A 76 13.00 0.45 -1.58
C HIS A 76 14.41 0.99 -1.43
N GLU A 77 15.20 0.76 -2.48
CA GLU A 77 16.47 1.43 -2.72
C GLU A 77 16.56 1.79 -4.20
N ASP A 78 17.29 2.85 -4.50
CA ASP A 78 17.54 3.25 -5.88
C ASP A 78 19.00 3.01 -6.22
N SER A 79 19.24 2.11 -7.18
CA SER A 79 20.59 1.75 -7.64
C SER A 79 21.39 2.93 -8.21
N GLU A 80 20.72 4.00 -8.65
CA GLU A 80 21.35 5.23 -9.14
C GLU A 80 21.31 6.39 -8.13
N ASN A 81 20.77 6.18 -6.92
CA ASN A 81 20.65 7.19 -5.84
C ASN A 81 19.92 8.49 -6.24
N ALA A 82 18.96 8.44 -7.17
CA ALA A 82 18.09 9.57 -7.50
C ALA A 82 17.05 9.84 -6.41
N ILE A 83 16.68 8.81 -5.64
CA ILE A 83 15.93 8.94 -4.38
C ILE A 83 16.66 8.20 -3.26
N LEU A 84 16.45 8.65 -2.02
CA LEU A 84 16.96 7.96 -0.84
C LEU A 84 16.22 6.64 -0.66
N SER A 85 16.93 5.62 -0.16
CA SER A 85 16.30 4.38 0.29
C SER A 85 15.33 4.67 1.43
N GLY A 86 14.22 3.95 1.45
CA GLY A 86 13.15 4.21 2.40
C GLY A 86 12.06 3.16 2.40
N ASP A 87 10.94 3.47 3.06
CA ASP A 87 9.76 2.63 3.14
C ASP A 87 8.64 3.05 2.17
N ALA A 88 7.55 2.28 2.17
CA ALA A 88 6.39 2.53 1.32
C ALA A 88 5.71 3.89 1.59
N PHE A 89 5.76 4.39 2.83
CA PHE A 89 5.21 5.69 3.18
C PHE A 89 6.10 6.80 2.68
N GLU A 90 7.42 6.72 2.87
CA GLU A 90 8.38 7.71 2.35
C GLU A 90 8.29 7.83 0.83
N PHE A 91 8.11 6.71 0.12
CA PHE A 91 7.84 6.73 -1.32
C PHE A 91 6.51 7.43 -1.65
N ALA A 92 5.47 7.21 -0.86
CA ALA A 92 4.18 7.88 -1.01
C ALA A 92 4.25 9.38 -0.68
N GLU A 93 5.04 9.79 0.31
CA GLU A 93 5.32 11.19 0.63
C GLU A 93 5.99 11.90 -0.55
N LEU A 94 6.93 11.22 -1.24
CA LEU A 94 7.55 11.74 -2.46
C LEU A 94 6.52 11.96 -3.59
N HIS A 95 5.50 11.10 -3.71
CA HIS A 95 4.46 11.23 -4.73
C HIS A 95 3.42 12.30 -4.37
N TYR A 96 2.76 12.15 -3.22
CA TYR A 96 1.62 12.98 -2.80
C TYR A 96 2.03 14.34 -2.24
N LYS A 97 3.31 14.51 -1.85
CA LYS A 97 3.81 15.71 -1.17
C LYS A 97 3.06 16.02 0.13
N GLN A 98 2.59 14.98 0.81
CA GLN A 98 1.90 15.02 2.09
C GLN A 98 2.54 14.00 3.04
N SER A 99 2.43 14.21 4.35
CA SER A 99 2.98 13.34 5.38
C SER A 99 2.02 13.16 6.56
N GLY A 100 2.37 12.27 7.50
CA GLY A 100 1.57 12.06 8.72
C GLY A 100 0.13 11.64 8.44
N ASP A 101 -0.80 12.09 9.27
CA ASP A 101 -2.21 11.69 9.22
C ASP A 101 -2.89 12.03 7.87
N GLU A 102 -2.48 13.12 7.23
CA GLU A 102 -3.00 13.52 5.92
C GLU A 102 -2.64 12.51 4.83
N LEU A 103 -1.38 12.03 4.82
CA LEU A 103 -0.96 10.95 3.93
C LEU A 103 -1.77 9.67 4.18
N LEU A 104 -1.95 9.29 5.45
CA LEU A 104 -2.69 8.07 5.80
C LEU A 104 -4.17 8.17 5.35
N ALA A 105 -4.77 9.36 5.46
CA ALA A 105 -6.12 9.62 4.98
C ALA A 105 -6.22 9.53 3.45
N ILE A 106 -5.22 10.07 2.72
CA ILE A 106 -5.13 9.96 1.26
C ILE A 106 -5.04 8.48 0.84
N LEU A 107 -4.10 7.72 1.43
CA LEU A 107 -3.92 6.30 1.11
C LEU A 107 -5.19 5.50 1.41
N ASN A 108 -5.83 5.73 2.56
CA ASN A 108 -7.09 5.06 2.92
C ASN A 108 -8.19 5.33 1.88
N LYS A 109 -8.25 6.55 1.34
CA LYS A 109 -9.24 6.98 0.34
C LYS A 109 -8.92 6.44 -1.06
N GLU A 110 -7.73 6.71 -1.59
CA GLU A 110 -7.39 6.38 -2.99
C GLU A 110 -7.27 4.87 -3.24
N MET A 111 -6.83 4.13 -2.23
CA MET A 111 -6.73 2.68 -2.31
C MET A 111 -7.99 1.95 -1.82
N PHE A 112 -9.05 2.69 -1.48
CA PHE A 112 -10.32 2.13 -0.97
C PHE A 112 -10.13 1.15 0.18
N LEU A 113 -9.29 1.50 1.17
CA LEU A 113 -8.98 0.59 2.28
C LEU A 113 -10.12 0.50 3.31
N HIS A 114 -11.01 1.51 3.34
CA HIS A 114 -12.19 1.59 4.21
C HIS A 114 -11.88 1.42 5.70
N ILE A 115 -10.69 1.84 6.13
CA ILE A 115 -10.28 1.84 7.54
C ILE A 115 -11.07 2.96 8.24
N GLY A 116 -11.60 2.66 9.43
CA GLY A 116 -12.47 3.59 10.19
C GLY A 116 -13.95 3.54 9.83
N GLU A 117 -14.36 2.88 8.74
CA GLU A 117 -15.76 2.85 8.31
C GLU A 117 -16.62 1.80 9.03
N LYS A 118 -17.88 2.14 9.36
CA LYS A 118 -18.89 1.16 9.78
C LYS A 118 -19.39 0.37 8.57
N ARG A 119 -18.90 -0.85 8.38
CA ARG A 119 -19.48 -1.77 7.40
C ARG A 119 -20.79 -2.36 7.97
N ASN A 120 -21.91 -1.71 7.70
CA ASN A 120 -23.24 -2.21 8.08
C ASN A 120 -23.69 -3.33 7.12
N PHE A 121 -23.10 -4.52 7.25
CA PHE A 121 -23.46 -5.69 6.45
C PHE A 121 -24.94 -6.11 6.62
N TYR A 122 -25.55 -5.83 7.77
CA TYR A 122 -26.91 -6.28 8.11
C TYR A 122 -28.05 -5.36 7.65
N ALA A 123 -27.77 -4.17 7.11
CA ALA A 123 -28.82 -3.23 6.71
C ALA A 123 -29.59 -3.66 5.44
N ASN A 124 -28.96 -4.45 4.57
CA ASN A 124 -29.56 -4.86 3.29
C ASN A 124 -30.40 -6.15 3.39
N ALA A 125 -30.15 -7.00 4.39
CA ALA A 125 -30.93 -8.22 4.61
C ALA A 125 -32.36 -7.90 5.09
N GLN A 126 -32.55 -6.85 5.90
CA GLN A 126 -33.89 -6.45 6.35
C GLN A 126 -34.74 -5.80 5.24
N LYS A 127 -34.11 -5.25 4.19
CA LYS A 127 -34.83 -4.69 3.04
C LYS A 127 -35.35 -5.75 2.05
N SER A 128 -34.74 -6.94 1.98
CA SER A 128 -35.26 -7.99 1.08
C SER A 128 -36.45 -8.73 1.69
N VAL A 129 -36.47 -8.92 3.01
CA VAL A 129 -37.59 -9.56 3.73
C VAL A 129 -38.87 -8.73 3.60
N TYR A 130 -38.78 -7.39 3.54
CA TYR A 130 -39.94 -6.52 3.42
C TYR A 130 -40.44 -6.30 1.98
N LYS A 131 -39.71 -6.77 0.95
CA LYS A 131 -40.09 -6.62 -0.47
C LYS A 131 -40.66 -7.89 -1.11
N SER A 132 -40.51 -9.07 -0.52
CA SER A 132 -41.11 -10.33 -1.00
C SER A 132 -42.41 -10.71 -0.28
N GLY A 133 -42.99 -9.80 0.50
CA GLY A 133 -44.20 -10.03 1.28
C GLY A 133 -45.45 -9.28 0.78
N ILE A 134 -45.63 -9.15 -0.54
CA ILE A 134 -46.88 -8.69 -1.17
C ILE A 134 -47.21 -9.63 -2.34
#